data_AF-A0A966MRC1-F1
#
_entry.id   AF-A0A966MRC1-F1
#
_cell.length_a   1.000
_cell.length_b   1.000
_cell.length_c   1.000
_cell.angle_alpha   90.00
_cell.angle_beta   90.00
_cell.angle_gamma   90.00
#
_symmetry.space_group_name_H-M   'P 1'
#
loop_
_entity.id
_entity.type
_entity.pdbx_description
1 polymer ?
#
loop_
_entity_poly.entity_id
_entity_poly.type
_entity_poly.pdbx_seq_one_letter_code
_entity_poly.pdbx_strand_id
1 'polypeptide(L)'
;MRDLRRRARWATSTSAAVLLFACGRTGDGTDAAKRDSAVNGTAPSPTSWCAKIPRPENVRFPRVDVPGDWHEVYRVEPGVFAITEPRQFQEAIAYLVVGDSSAVLFDAGIGLVPLAPVVQALTSRPVR
;
A
#
# COMPACT_ATOMS: atom_id res chain seq x y z
N MET A 1 -9.01 15.92 -42.25
CA MET A 1 -10.01 17.00 -42.22
C MET A 1 -11.42 16.40 -42.16
N ARG A 2 -12.00 16.33 -40.96
CA ARG A 2 -13.44 16.34 -40.67
C ARG A 2 -13.56 16.71 -39.20
N ASP A 3 -13.79 18.00 -38.98
CA ASP A 3 -14.24 18.60 -37.74
C ASP A 3 -15.68 18.14 -37.45
N LEU A 4 -16.08 17.97 -36.18
CA LEU A 4 -17.37 18.43 -35.68
C LEU A 4 -17.54 18.11 -34.16
N ARG A 5 -17.41 19.18 -33.37
CA ARG A 5 -18.32 19.62 -32.29
C ARG A 5 -18.26 18.98 -30.90
N ARG A 6 -17.63 19.77 -30.02
CA ARG A 6 -17.90 19.96 -28.58
C ARG A 6 -19.40 19.95 -28.24
N ARG A 7 -19.74 19.51 -27.01
CA ARG A 7 -20.40 20.34 -25.99
C ARG A 7 -20.52 19.58 -24.66
N ALA A 8 -19.72 20.02 -23.68
CA ALA A 8 -19.99 19.84 -22.27
C ALA A 8 -21.33 20.49 -21.91
N ARG A 9 -22.11 19.83 -21.05
CA ARG A 9 -23.30 20.40 -20.41
C ARG A 9 -23.10 20.28 -18.91
N TRP A 10 -22.68 21.37 -18.29
CA TRP A 10 -22.83 21.56 -16.85
C TRP A 10 -24.16 22.30 -16.65
N ALA A 11 -25.11 21.63 -16.03
CA ALA A 11 -26.38 22.24 -15.63
C ALA A 11 -26.21 22.77 -14.20
N THR A 12 -26.30 24.09 -14.11
CA THR A 12 -26.52 24.90 -12.91
C THR A 12 -27.81 24.52 -12.20
N SER A 13 -27.90 24.69 -10.88
CA SER A 13 -28.91 25.55 -10.24
C SER A 13 -28.98 25.33 -8.70
N THR A 14 -28.46 26.32 -7.99
CA THR A 14 -29.02 27.09 -6.85
C THR A 14 -29.73 26.44 -5.65
N SER A 15 -29.26 26.92 -4.47
CA SER A 15 -30.01 27.35 -3.28
C SER A 15 -30.56 26.31 -2.30
N ALA A 16 -30.03 26.32 -1.07
CA ALA A 16 -30.65 27.10 0.02
C ALA A 16 -29.75 27.03 1.27
N ALA A 17 -29.19 28.18 1.67
CA ALA A 17 -28.69 28.36 3.03
C ALA A 17 -29.89 28.57 3.95
N VAL A 18 -30.18 27.61 4.80
CA VAL A 18 -31.10 27.78 5.93
C VAL A 18 -30.24 27.89 7.19
N LEU A 19 -30.04 29.12 7.64
CA LEU A 19 -29.61 29.43 9.00
C LEU A 19 -30.86 29.50 9.87
N LEU A 20 -31.00 28.56 10.81
CA LEU A 20 -31.96 28.66 11.91
C LEU A 20 -31.25 28.39 13.24
N PHE A 21 -31.07 29.49 13.97
CA PHE A 21 -31.14 29.70 15.41
C PHE A 21 -30.78 28.58 16.40
N ALA A 22 -29.89 28.96 17.32
CA ALA A 22 -29.40 28.21 18.46
C ALA A 22 -30.48 27.86 19.50
N CYS A 23 -30.25 26.76 20.21
CA CYS A 23 -30.49 26.68 21.66
C CYS A 23 -29.49 25.68 22.26
N GLY A 24 -28.72 26.13 23.24
CA GLY A 24 -27.73 25.30 23.91
C GLY A 24 -28.38 24.11 24.62
N ARG A 25 -27.74 22.95 24.50
CA ARG A 25 -27.88 21.86 25.46
C ARG A 25 -26.51 21.63 26.07
N THR A 26 -26.36 22.08 27.31
CA THR A 26 -25.37 21.55 28.25
C THR A 26 -25.64 20.05 28.39
N GLY A 27 -24.81 19.24 27.74
CA GLY A 27 -24.71 17.81 28.03
C GLY A 27 -23.95 17.66 29.33
N ASP A 28 -24.71 17.39 30.39
CA ASP A 28 -24.26 16.94 31.69
C ASP A 28 -23.27 15.78 31.54
N GLY A 29 -22.10 15.93 32.14
CA GLY A 29 -21.09 14.89 32.15
C GLY A 29 -21.38 13.93 33.28
N THR A 30 -21.83 12.71 32.95
CA THR A 30 -21.47 11.47 33.66
C THR A 30 -21.89 10.26 32.82
N ASP A 31 -21.05 9.22 32.87
CA ASP A 31 -21.35 7.83 32.53
C ASP A 31 -21.25 7.37 31.06
N ALA A 32 -20.04 7.49 30.50
CA ALA A 32 -19.52 6.54 29.52
C ALA A 32 -18.22 5.90 30.01
N ALA A 33 -18.20 5.45 31.27
CA ALA A 33 -17.15 4.58 31.78
C ALA A 33 -17.76 3.20 32.02
N LYS A 34 -17.31 2.21 31.23
CA LYS A 34 -17.16 0.77 31.56
C LYS A 34 -17.39 -0.12 30.34
N ARG A 35 -16.40 -0.16 29.44
CA ARG A 35 -16.03 -1.38 28.69
C ARG A 35 -14.56 -1.34 28.28
N ASP A 36 -13.65 -1.30 29.24
CA ASP A 36 -12.27 -1.72 28.99
C ASP A 36 -11.91 -2.74 30.08
N SER A 37 -12.44 -3.95 29.92
CA SER A 37 -11.87 -5.10 30.61
C SER A 37 -10.44 -5.23 30.12
N ALA A 38 -9.51 -4.97 31.03
CA ALA A 38 -8.08 -5.13 30.89
C ALA A 38 -7.71 -6.35 30.04
N VAL A 39 -7.26 -6.12 28.81
CA VAL A 39 -6.31 -7.02 28.17
C VAL A 39 -4.98 -6.72 28.85
N ASN A 40 -4.76 -7.33 30.02
CA ASN A 40 -3.46 -7.33 30.68
C ASN A 40 -2.55 -8.37 30.02
N GLY A 41 -2.42 -8.27 28.70
CA GLY A 41 -1.43 -8.99 27.92
C GLY A 41 -0.40 -7.96 27.51
N THR A 42 0.76 -7.97 28.15
CA THR A 42 1.96 -7.35 27.59
C THR A 42 2.00 -7.73 26.11
N ALA A 43 1.83 -6.75 25.21
CA ALA A 43 1.99 -7.00 23.79
C ALA A 43 3.33 -7.73 23.64
N PRO A 44 3.38 -8.90 22.98
CA PRO A 44 4.63 -9.62 22.84
C PRO A 44 5.67 -8.61 22.36
N SER A 45 6.74 -8.44 23.13
CA SER A 45 7.85 -7.57 22.73
C SER A 45 8.12 -7.87 21.27
N PRO A 46 8.11 -6.87 20.36
CA PRO A 46 8.35 -7.13 18.96
C PRO A 46 9.59 -8.00 18.91
N THR A 47 9.39 -9.23 18.44
CA THR A 47 10.43 -10.23 18.32
C THR A 47 11.64 -9.53 17.71
N SER A 48 12.83 -9.75 18.27
CA SER A 48 14.08 -9.06 17.86
C SER A 48 14.36 -9.07 16.35
N TRP A 49 13.68 -9.94 15.60
CA TRP A 49 13.81 -10.07 14.16
C TRP A 49 13.43 -8.79 13.39
N CYS A 50 12.29 -8.14 13.71
CA CYS A 50 11.75 -7.04 12.90
C CYS A 50 12.45 -5.70 13.18
N ALA A 51 13.18 -5.60 14.30
CA ALA A 51 14.00 -4.43 14.65
C ALA A 51 15.17 -4.16 13.68
N LYS A 52 15.47 -5.11 12.79
CA LYS A 52 16.60 -5.10 11.85
C LYS A 52 16.16 -5.08 10.39
N ILE A 53 14.93 -4.62 10.13
CA ILE A 53 14.37 -4.45 8.80
C ILE A 53 14.45 -2.96 8.44
N PRO A 54 14.82 -2.61 7.19
CA PRO A 54 15.22 -3.50 6.11
C PRO A 54 16.62 -4.09 6.32
N ARG A 55 16.84 -5.28 5.74
CA ARG A 55 18.12 -6.00 5.86
C ARG A 55 19.26 -5.24 5.17
N PRO A 56 20.48 -5.17 5.76
CA PRO A 56 21.65 -4.55 5.15
C PRO A 56 21.94 -5.05 3.72
N GLU A 57 21.67 -6.33 3.47
CA GLU A 57 21.87 -7.00 2.19
C GLU A 57 20.93 -6.48 1.09
N ASN A 58 19.77 -5.94 1.47
CA ASN A 58 18.81 -5.36 0.54
C ASN A 58 19.15 -3.89 0.24
N VAL A 59 19.45 -3.10 1.28
CA VAL A 59 19.67 -1.65 1.14
C VAL A 59 20.96 -1.27 0.43
N ARG A 60 21.85 -2.23 0.15
CA ARG A 60 23.01 -2.01 -0.74
C ARG A 60 22.62 -1.80 -2.21
N PHE A 61 21.38 -2.12 -2.57
CA PHE A 61 20.84 -1.97 -3.91
C PHE A 61 19.92 -0.74 -4.02
N PRO A 62 19.82 -0.10 -5.20
CA PRO A 62 18.87 0.99 -5.41
C PRO A 62 17.43 0.56 -5.18
N ARG A 63 16.69 1.32 -4.35
CA ARG A 63 15.26 1.12 -4.13
C ARG A 63 14.44 1.62 -5.32
N VAL A 64 13.37 0.90 -5.64
CA VAL A 64 12.42 1.23 -6.71
C VAL A 64 11.05 1.48 -6.09
N ASP A 65 10.46 2.64 -6.41
CA ASP A 65 9.12 2.98 -5.95
C ASP A 65 8.08 2.14 -6.70
N VAL A 66 7.19 1.52 -5.95
CA VAL A 66 6.08 0.70 -6.44
C VAL A 66 4.81 0.99 -5.66
N PRO A 67 3.63 0.62 -6.18
CA PRO A 67 2.38 0.84 -5.46
C PRO A 67 2.31 0.06 -4.14
N GLY A 68 1.76 0.71 -3.11
CA GLY A 68 1.55 0.13 -1.80
C GLY A 68 2.77 0.23 -0.90
N ASP A 69 2.58 -0.11 0.38
CA ASP A 69 3.64 -0.08 1.38
C ASP A 69 4.19 -1.47 1.70
N TRP A 70 3.46 -2.57 1.37
CA TRP A 70 3.77 -3.96 1.75
C TRP A 70 5.03 -4.57 1.12
N HIS A 71 5.41 -4.16 -0.08
CA HIS A 71 6.60 -4.69 -0.74
C HIS A 71 7.70 -3.64 -0.77
N GLU A 72 8.95 -4.06 -0.58
CA GLU A 72 10.09 -3.20 -0.91
C GLU A 72 10.80 -3.78 -2.12
N VAL A 73 11.05 -2.95 -3.12
CA VAL A 73 11.67 -3.40 -4.37
C VAL A 73 13.05 -2.81 -4.49
N TYR A 74 14.00 -3.68 -4.80
CA TYR A 74 15.40 -3.33 -5.00
C TYR A 74 15.83 -3.79 -6.39
N ARG A 75 16.49 -2.89 -7.15
CA ARG A 75 17.09 -3.24 -8.44
C ARG A 75 18.47 -3.85 -8.19
N VAL A 76 18.59 -5.16 -8.38
CA VAL A 76 19.83 -5.90 -8.14
C VAL A 76 20.80 -5.70 -9.30
N GLU A 77 20.29 -5.76 -10.54
CA GLU A 77 21.00 -5.55 -11.80
C GLU A 77 20.03 -4.96 -12.85
N PRO A 78 20.50 -4.48 -14.01
CA PRO A 78 19.60 -4.11 -15.11
C PRO A 78 18.62 -5.24 -15.46
N GLY A 79 17.33 -4.98 -15.27
CA GLY A 79 16.27 -5.96 -15.52
C GLY A 79 16.06 -7.02 -14.43
N VAL A 80 16.80 -6.97 -13.31
CA VAL A 80 16.64 -7.91 -12.18
C VAL A 80 16.19 -7.17 -10.94
N PHE A 81 15.03 -7.55 -10.40
CA PHE A 81 14.42 -6.93 -9.23
C PHE A 81 14.20 -7.96 -8.12
N ALA A 82 14.59 -7.62 -6.90
CA ALA A 82 14.19 -8.32 -5.68
C ALA A 82 12.97 -7.60 -5.09
N ILE A 83 11.89 -8.34 -4.86
CA ILE A 83 10.63 -7.86 -4.28
C ILE A 83 10.47 -8.53 -2.92
N THR A 84 10.75 -7.77 -1.86
CA THR A 84 10.81 -8.30 -0.49
C THR A 84 9.51 -8.04 0.26
N GLU A 85 9.14 -8.98 1.13
CA GLU A 85 8.06 -8.84 2.10
C GLU A 85 8.64 -8.60 3.51
N PRO A 86 9.02 -7.37 3.88
CA PRO A 86 9.80 -7.07 5.09
C PRO A 86 9.00 -7.21 6.40
N ARG A 87 7.67 -7.30 6.33
CA ARG A 87 6.75 -7.25 7.50
C ARG A 87 6.29 -8.62 7.96
N GLN A 88 6.86 -9.68 7.41
CA GLN A 88 6.56 -11.07 7.77
C GLN A 88 7.86 -11.81 8.11
N PHE A 89 7.78 -12.80 9.01
CA PHE A 89 8.97 -13.40 9.62
C PHE A 89 9.81 -14.28 8.69
N GLN A 90 9.20 -14.87 7.65
CA GLN A 90 9.89 -15.66 6.62
C GLN A 90 10.72 -14.78 5.68
N GLU A 91 10.43 -13.47 5.65
CA GLU A 91 11.13 -12.47 4.85
C GLU A 91 11.24 -12.90 3.38
N ALA A 92 10.12 -13.40 2.82
CA ALA A 92 10.09 -13.94 1.47
C ALA A 92 10.54 -12.88 0.46
N ILE A 93 11.30 -13.33 -0.53
CA ILE A 93 11.82 -12.49 -1.61
C ILE A 93 11.44 -13.15 -2.93
N ALA A 94 10.54 -12.52 -3.66
CA ALA A 94 10.30 -12.86 -5.05
C ALA A 94 11.31 -12.14 -5.94
N TYR A 95 11.73 -12.77 -7.05
CA TYR A 95 12.61 -12.16 -8.03
C TYR A 95 11.93 -12.03 -9.38
N LEU A 96 11.91 -10.82 -9.92
CA LEU A 96 11.45 -10.55 -11.28
C LEU A 96 12.66 -10.33 -12.19
N VAL A 97 12.80 -11.19 -13.19
CA VAL A 97 13.84 -11.07 -14.22
C VAL A 97 13.18 -10.68 -15.54
N VAL A 98 13.48 -9.49 -16.04
CA VAL A 98 12.89 -8.89 -17.24
C VAL A 98 13.84 -9.04 -18.42
N GLY A 99 13.60 -10.05 -19.26
CA GLY A 99 14.32 -10.27 -20.52
C GLY A 99 13.68 -9.56 -21.71
N ASP A 100 14.18 -9.80 -22.93
CA ASP A 100 13.82 -9.01 -24.11
C ASP A 100 12.36 -9.13 -24.58
N SER A 101 11.72 -10.28 -24.37
CA SER A 101 10.34 -10.53 -24.84
C SER A 101 9.37 -10.92 -23.73
N SER A 102 9.87 -11.29 -22.56
CA SER A 102 9.08 -11.66 -21.39
C SER A 102 9.87 -11.43 -20.11
N ALA A 103 9.15 -11.48 -19.00
CA ALA A 103 9.73 -11.60 -17.68
C ALA A 103 9.45 -12.99 -17.09
N VAL A 104 10.27 -13.41 -16.14
CA VAL A 104 10.05 -14.59 -15.30
C VAL A 104 9.98 -14.14 -13.86
N LEU A 105 9.02 -14.68 -13.12
CA LEU A 105 8.85 -14.42 -11.70
C LEU A 105 9.23 -15.69 -10.92
N PHE A 106 10.28 -15.60 -10.10
CA PHE A 106 10.65 -16.65 -9.16
C PHE A 106 10.04 -16.33 -7.79
N ASP A 107 9.32 -17.30 -7.24
CA ASP A 107 8.51 -17.17 -6.00
C ASP A 107 7.38 -16.12 -6.14
N ALA A 108 6.39 -16.16 -5.26
CA ALA A 108 5.27 -15.22 -5.20
C ALA A 108 4.99 -14.72 -3.77
N GLY A 109 5.91 -14.98 -2.83
CA GLY A 109 5.76 -14.63 -1.43
C GLY A 109 4.76 -15.53 -0.72
N ILE A 110 4.25 -15.08 0.42
CA ILE A 110 3.32 -15.87 1.25
C ILE A 110 1.85 -15.64 0.88
N GLY A 111 1.57 -14.67 0.01
CA GLY A 111 0.22 -14.38 -0.49
C GLY A 111 -0.67 -13.51 0.41
N LEU A 112 -0.09 -12.72 1.33
CA LEU A 112 -0.88 -11.79 2.18
C LEU A 112 -1.34 -10.53 1.45
N VAL A 113 -0.53 -10.01 0.51
CA VAL A 113 -0.84 -8.81 -0.27
C VAL A 113 -0.61 -9.11 -1.76
N PRO A 114 -1.47 -8.63 -2.67
CA PRO A 114 -1.31 -8.91 -4.10
C PRO A 114 0.04 -8.43 -4.65
N LEU A 115 0.78 -9.36 -5.26
CA LEU A 115 2.05 -9.07 -5.92
C LEU A 115 1.86 -8.48 -7.33
N ALA A 116 0.71 -8.75 -7.98
CA ALA A 116 0.45 -8.35 -9.35
C ALA A 116 0.59 -6.84 -9.63
N PRO A 117 0.08 -5.92 -8.79
CA PRO A 117 0.28 -4.48 -9.00
C PRO A 117 1.74 -4.05 -8.96
N VAL A 118 2.57 -4.71 -8.13
CA VAL A 118 4.01 -4.45 -8.05
C VAL A 118 4.70 -4.91 -9.32
N VAL A 119 4.42 -6.14 -9.76
CA VAL A 119 5.00 -6.70 -11.00
C VAL A 119 4.62 -5.84 -12.22
N GLN A 120 3.37 -5.40 -12.32
CA GLN A 120 2.89 -4.55 -13.40
C GLN A 120 3.52 -3.15 -13.40
N ALA A 121 3.91 -2.63 -12.23
CA ALA A 121 4.66 -1.38 -12.13
C ALA A 121 6.11 -1.51 -12.61
N LEU A 122 6.68 -2.72 -12.54
CA LEU A 122 8.08 -2.99 -12.90
C LEU A 122 8.28 -3.40 -14.36
N THR A 123 7.26 -3.99 -15.00
CA THR A 123 7.36 -4.45 -16.39
C THR A 123 6.01 -4.48 -17.09
N SER A 124 6.02 -4.12 -18.38
CA SER A 124 4.89 -4.33 -19.30
C SER A 124 5.02 -5.63 -20.11
N ARG A 125 6.10 -6.40 -19.92
CA ARG A 125 6.33 -7.65 -20.65
C ARG A 125 5.49 -8.79 -20.05
N PRO A 126 5.04 -9.76 -20.87
CA PRO A 126 4.36 -10.94 -20.35
C PRO A 126 5.21 -11.67 -19.31
N VAL A 127 4.62 -12.06 -18.19
CA VAL A 127 5.26 -12.89 -17.15
C VAL A 127 4.94 -14.35 -17.42
N ARG A 128 5.95 -15.23 -17.38
CA ARG A 128 5.81 -16.67 -17.64
C ARG A 128 6.27 -17.52 -16.48
#